data_AF-A0A914C7V1-F1
#
_entry.id   AF-A0A914C7V1-F1
#
_cell.length_a   1.000
_cell.length_b   1.000
_cell.length_c   1.000
_cell.angle_alpha   90.00
_cell.angle_beta   90.00
_cell.angle_gamma   90.00
#
_symmetry.space_group_name_H-M   'P 1'
#
loop_
_entity.id
_entity.type
_entity.pdbx_description
1 polymer ?
#
loop_
_entity_poly.entity_id
_entity_poly.type
_entity_poly.pdbx_seq_one_letter_code
_entity_poly.pdbx_strand_id
1 'polypeptide(L)'
;MDDQRWLLPLFADIVLNDPEAAQYVNGIAVHWYEDFLTPAETTLAETHRRHPNVSIFATEDLQNWVTGWMDWLIWDHGGAINNPIIINETSQEFYKNPTYYALGHFSKLIRPGSIRIELTFDRGNTRNDLDGVAFITPDKQHVIVLQNRNMTATYQVSIRDADIDGKEIRLDIEPRSLATLIWNKVA
;
A
#
# COMPACT_ATOMS: atom_id res chain seq x y z
N MET A 1 7.91 -16.55 6.67
CA MET A 1 8.32 -15.63 7.74
C MET A 1 7.11 -14.79 8.09
N ASP A 2 6.93 -14.41 9.34
CA ASP A 2 5.90 -13.48 9.82
C ASP A 2 6.54 -12.58 10.89
N ASP A 3 7.49 -11.74 10.44
CA ASP A 3 8.37 -10.97 11.32
C ASP A 3 8.90 -9.72 10.58
N GLN A 4 9.74 -8.91 11.23
CA GLN A 4 10.24 -7.65 10.69
C GLN A 4 10.95 -7.82 9.35
N ARG A 5 10.65 -6.90 8.42
CA ARG A 5 11.20 -6.95 7.06
C ARG A 5 12.73 -6.80 6.97
N TRP A 6 13.42 -6.31 8.01
CA TRP A 6 14.89 -6.20 7.98
C TRP A 6 15.61 -7.56 8.02
N LEU A 7 14.91 -8.64 8.37
CA LEU A 7 15.42 -10.01 8.27
C LEU A 7 15.51 -10.50 6.80
N LEU A 8 14.92 -9.77 5.87
CA LEU A 8 14.98 -10.03 4.45
C LEU A 8 16.19 -9.35 3.78
N PRO A 9 16.81 -9.97 2.76
CA PRO A 9 16.39 -11.23 2.11
C PRO A 9 16.91 -12.50 2.81
N LEU A 10 17.80 -12.38 3.81
CA LEU A 10 18.54 -13.53 4.36
C LEU A 10 17.65 -14.68 4.83
N PHE A 11 16.58 -14.39 5.57
CA PHE A 11 15.67 -15.43 6.04
C PHE A 11 14.95 -16.15 4.89
N ALA A 12 14.53 -15.39 3.87
CA ALA A 12 13.89 -15.95 2.69
C ALA A 12 14.84 -16.87 1.93
N ASP A 13 16.10 -16.46 1.75
CA ASP A 13 17.11 -17.27 1.08
C ASP A 13 17.38 -18.59 1.80
N ILE A 14 17.36 -18.63 3.13
CA ILE A 14 17.56 -19.86 3.90
C ILE A 14 16.43 -20.86 3.66
N VAL A 15 15.18 -20.40 3.67
CA VAL A 15 14.00 -21.28 3.56
C VAL A 15 13.69 -21.65 2.12
N LEU A 16 13.76 -20.69 1.19
CA LEU A 16 13.30 -20.87 -0.19
C LEU A 16 14.33 -21.52 -1.10
N ASN A 17 15.61 -21.52 -0.73
CA ASN A 17 16.63 -22.29 -1.46
C ASN A 17 16.66 -23.77 -1.06
N ASP A 18 15.93 -24.17 0.00
CA ASP A 18 15.71 -25.57 0.36
C ASP A 18 14.44 -26.09 -0.34
N PRO A 19 14.54 -27.00 -1.34
CA PRO A 19 13.37 -27.48 -2.08
C PRO A 19 12.41 -28.30 -1.21
N GLU A 20 12.89 -28.96 -0.14
CA GLU A 20 12.00 -29.72 0.75
C GLU A 20 11.10 -28.79 1.57
N ALA A 21 11.60 -27.61 1.93
CA ALA A 21 10.84 -26.57 2.62
C ALA A 21 10.00 -25.74 1.64
N ALA A 22 10.58 -25.31 0.52
CA ALA A 22 9.98 -24.36 -0.42
C ALA A 22 8.65 -24.84 -1.00
N GLN A 23 8.47 -26.16 -1.21
CA GLN A 23 7.21 -26.72 -1.72
C GLN A 23 5.99 -26.45 -0.82
N TYR A 24 6.21 -26.14 0.45
CA TYR A 24 5.16 -25.83 1.42
C TYR A 24 4.96 -24.32 1.64
N VAL A 25 5.76 -23.47 0.99
CA VAL A 25 5.73 -22.01 1.20
C VAL A 25 5.03 -21.33 0.04
N ASN A 26 3.88 -20.69 0.31
CA ASN A 26 3.13 -19.94 -0.69
C ASN A 26 3.45 -18.44 -0.69
N GLY A 27 3.95 -17.91 0.43
CA GLY A 27 4.21 -16.49 0.61
C GLY A 27 5.09 -16.16 1.82
N ILE A 28 5.50 -14.90 1.91
CA ILE A 28 6.27 -14.32 3.02
C ILE A 28 5.42 -13.20 3.63
N ALA A 29 5.07 -13.32 4.91
CA ALA A 29 4.46 -12.22 5.67
C ALA A 29 5.55 -11.36 6.34
N VAL A 30 5.33 -10.04 6.41
CA VAL A 30 6.29 -9.11 7.00
C VAL A 30 5.63 -8.06 7.89
N HIS A 31 6.30 -7.75 9.00
CA HIS A 31 5.99 -6.65 9.90
C HIS A 31 6.79 -5.39 9.57
N TRP A 32 6.30 -4.24 10.06
CA TRP A 32 6.78 -2.90 9.68
C TRP A 32 7.11 -1.97 10.86
N TYR A 33 7.09 -2.46 12.10
CA TYR A 33 7.31 -1.64 13.30
C TYR A 33 8.66 -0.90 13.31
N GLU A 34 9.67 -1.44 12.61
CA GLU A 34 11.02 -0.89 12.55
C GLU A 34 11.41 -0.43 11.13
N ASP A 35 10.44 0.09 10.37
CA ASP A 35 10.59 0.55 8.99
C ASP A 35 11.82 1.45 8.76
N PHE A 36 12.11 2.30 9.74
CA PHE A 36 13.22 3.26 9.71
C PHE A 36 14.62 2.64 9.68
N LEU A 37 14.77 1.34 9.99
CA LEU A 37 16.08 0.68 10.06
C LEU A 37 16.67 0.34 8.69
N THR A 38 15.83 0.05 7.69
CA THR A 38 16.30 -0.41 6.37
C THR A 38 15.36 0.09 5.29
N PRO A 39 15.81 0.52 4.10
CA PRO A 39 14.87 0.83 3.00
C PRO A 39 14.11 -0.41 2.51
N ALA A 40 12.83 -0.26 2.13
CA ALA A 40 12.03 -1.36 1.58
C ALA A 40 12.63 -1.95 0.28
N GLU A 41 13.38 -1.15 -0.48
CA GLU A 41 14.04 -1.59 -1.71
C GLU A 41 15.14 -2.63 -1.44
N THR A 42 15.92 -2.45 -0.36
CA THR A 42 16.98 -3.39 0.01
C THR A 42 16.46 -4.67 0.65
N THR A 43 15.19 -4.69 1.08
CA THR A 43 14.57 -5.84 1.74
C THR A 43 13.54 -6.51 0.82
N LEU A 44 12.43 -5.85 0.53
CA LEU A 44 11.28 -6.42 -0.18
C LEU A 44 11.55 -6.55 -1.67
N ALA A 45 12.05 -5.49 -2.32
CA ALA A 45 12.35 -5.54 -3.75
C ALA A 45 13.50 -6.51 -4.04
N GLU A 46 14.52 -6.56 -3.19
CA GLU A 46 15.58 -7.57 -3.26
C GLU A 46 15.03 -9.00 -3.11
N THR A 47 14.17 -9.24 -2.12
CA THR A 47 13.57 -10.56 -1.88
C THR A 47 12.72 -11.00 -3.06
N HIS A 48 11.87 -10.11 -3.59
CA HIS A 48 11.07 -10.42 -4.77
C HIS A 48 11.96 -10.71 -5.99
N ARG A 49 13.06 -9.97 -6.18
CA ARG A 49 14.00 -10.23 -7.28
C ARG A 49 14.66 -11.61 -7.19
N ARG A 50 14.96 -12.08 -5.98
CA ARG A 50 15.53 -13.40 -5.74
C ARG A 50 14.49 -14.53 -5.82
N HIS A 51 13.28 -14.27 -5.34
CA HIS A 51 12.19 -15.26 -5.23
C HIS A 51 10.88 -14.73 -5.86
N PRO A 52 10.84 -14.53 -7.20
CA PRO A 52 9.74 -13.82 -7.85
C PRO A 52 8.40 -14.57 -7.83
N ASN A 53 8.44 -15.89 -7.61
CA ASN A 53 7.26 -16.75 -7.59
C ASN A 53 6.57 -16.81 -6.22
N VAL A 54 7.13 -16.16 -5.20
CA VAL A 54 6.59 -16.15 -3.84
C VAL A 54 5.98 -14.79 -3.55
N SER A 55 4.71 -14.76 -3.15
CA SER A 55 4.03 -13.52 -2.80
C SER A 55 4.55 -12.94 -1.49
N ILE A 56 4.65 -11.62 -1.39
CA ILE A 56 4.98 -10.92 -0.15
C ILE A 56 3.69 -10.28 0.38
N PHE A 57 3.42 -10.43 1.66
CA PHE A 57 2.24 -9.89 2.34
C PHE A 57 2.68 -8.96 3.46
N ALA A 58 2.19 -7.72 3.49
CA ALA A 58 2.60 -6.73 4.49
C ALA A 58 1.43 -6.30 5.37
N THR A 59 1.75 -5.72 6.52
CA THR A 59 0.76 -5.13 7.43
C THR A 59 0.70 -3.60 7.38
N GLU A 60 1.56 -2.90 6.62
CA GLU A 60 1.59 -1.41 6.58
C GLU A 60 1.76 -0.75 5.18
N ASP A 61 2.14 -1.49 4.12
CA ASP A 61 2.38 -0.93 2.76
C ASP A 61 1.82 -1.83 1.64
N LEU A 62 1.47 -1.25 0.49
CA LEU A 62 1.06 -1.95 -0.75
C LEU A 62 2.02 -1.70 -1.94
N GLN A 63 3.12 -0.99 -1.72
CA GLN A 63 4.20 -0.86 -2.68
C GLN A 63 5.18 -2.05 -2.57
N ASN A 64 6.25 -2.03 -3.37
CA ASN A 64 7.35 -3.00 -3.25
C ASN A 64 6.95 -4.48 -3.36
N TRP A 65 6.03 -4.79 -4.28
CA TRP A 65 5.59 -6.17 -4.62
C TRP A 65 4.78 -6.89 -3.54
N VAL A 66 4.29 -6.15 -2.55
CA VAL A 66 3.30 -6.64 -1.60
C VAL A 66 1.96 -6.92 -2.32
N THR A 67 1.35 -8.08 -2.04
CA THR A 67 0.09 -8.53 -2.66
C THR A 67 -1.15 -8.33 -1.78
N GLY A 68 -1.00 -7.88 -0.53
CA GLY A 68 -2.12 -7.58 0.35
C GLY A 68 -1.68 -6.93 1.67
N TRP A 69 -2.67 -6.35 2.37
CA TRP A 69 -2.49 -5.56 3.57
C TRP A 69 -3.46 -6.00 4.68
N MET A 70 -2.97 -6.22 5.91
CA MET A 70 -3.78 -6.47 7.11
C MET A 70 -3.33 -5.60 8.28
N ASP A 71 -4.29 -4.94 8.94
CA ASP A 71 -4.03 -4.28 10.22
C ASP A 71 -3.83 -5.31 11.33
N TRP A 72 -3.18 -4.90 12.41
CA TRP A 72 -2.93 -5.72 13.58
C TRP A 72 -4.21 -5.98 14.39
N LEU A 73 -4.82 -4.92 14.91
CA LEU A 73 -6.06 -4.96 15.68
C LEU A 73 -7.02 -3.89 15.16
N ILE A 74 -8.20 -4.32 14.72
CA ILE A 74 -9.21 -3.41 14.18
C ILE A 74 -9.78 -2.49 15.28
N TRP A 75 -9.74 -2.93 16.55
CA TRP A 75 -10.32 -2.23 17.68
C TRP A 75 -9.66 -2.54 19.05
N ASP A 76 -9.60 -1.54 19.95
CA ASP A 76 -9.32 -1.68 21.40
C ASP A 76 -10.10 -0.66 22.27
N HIS A 77 -10.24 -0.92 23.57
CA HIS A 77 -10.87 -0.07 24.59
C HIS A 77 -9.96 1.07 25.07
N GLY A 78 -9.19 1.68 24.16
CA GLY A 78 -8.27 2.78 24.48
C GLY A 78 -6.93 2.33 25.09
N GLY A 79 -6.47 1.11 24.82
CA GLY A 79 -5.11 0.69 25.16
C GLY A 79 -4.04 1.37 24.30
N ALA A 80 -2.79 0.99 24.54
CA ALA A 80 -1.59 1.77 24.19
C ALA A 80 -1.25 1.88 22.69
N ILE A 81 -2.01 1.27 21.79
CA ILE A 81 -1.72 1.20 20.35
C ILE A 81 -2.83 1.90 19.55
N ASN A 82 -2.43 2.66 18.53
CA ASN A 82 -3.32 3.47 17.70
C ASN A 82 -4.12 2.61 16.70
N ASN A 83 -5.28 2.11 17.11
CA ASN A 83 -6.15 1.27 16.27
C ASN A 83 -7.10 2.10 15.38
N PRO A 84 -7.59 1.57 14.25
CA PRO A 84 -8.56 2.26 13.39
C PRO A 84 -9.85 2.65 14.10
N ILE A 85 -10.37 1.77 14.96
CA ILE A 85 -11.59 2.00 15.72
C ILE A 85 -11.26 1.96 17.21
N ILE A 86 -11.83 2.88 17.99
CA ILE A 86 -11.81 2.86 19.45
C ILE A 86 -13.27 2.77 19.90
N ILE A 87 -13.62 1.85 20.79
CA ILE A 87 -14.99 1.74 21.34
C ILE A 87 -14.97 2.23 22.78
N ASN A 88 -15.99 3.03 23.10
CA ASN A 88 -16.33 3.44 24.44
C ASN A 88 -17.62 2.72 24.85
N GLU A 89 -17.47 1.65 25.63
CA GLU A 89 -18.60 0.84 26.07
C GLU A 89 -19.54 1.61 27.00
N THR A 90 -19.01 2.50 27.83
CA THR A 90 -19.80 3.28 28.79
C THR A 90 -20.76 4.23 28.08
N SER A 91 -20.29 4.90 27.01
CA SER A 91 -21.13 5.77 26.20
C SER A 91 -21.86 5.05 25.06
N GLN A 92 -21.61 3.75 24.84
CA GLN A 92 -22.11 2.99 23.69
C GLN A 92 -21.75 3.64 22.34
N GLU A 93 -20.56 4.21 22.25
CA GLU A 93 -20.06 4.90 21.06
C GLU A 93 -18.76 4.27 20.56
N PHE A 94 -18.38 4.63 19.34
CA PHE A 94 -17.06 4.32 18.81
C PHE A 94 -16.51 5.50 18.01
N TYR A 95 -15.20 5.64 18.02
CA TYR A 95 -14.45 6.67 17.31
C TYR A 95 -13.64 6.03 16.19
N LYS A 96 -13.59 6.72 15.05
CA LYS A 96 -12.80 6.33 13.88
C LYS A 96 -11.54 7.18 13.83
N ASN A 97 -10.39 6.58 14.03
CA ASN A 97 -9.11 7.25 13.89
C ASN A 97 -8.75 7.48 12.41
N PRO A 98 -7.80 8.38 12.10
CA PRO A 98 -7.35 8.61 10.72
C PRO A 98 -6.98 7.33 9.98
N THR A 99 -6.40 6.33 10.66
CA THR A 99 -6.06 5.02 10.10
C THR A 99 -7.28 4.34 9.47
N TYR A 100 -8.47 4.38 10.11
CA TYR A 100 -9.70 3.82 9.54
C TYR A 100 -10.03 4.40 8.16
N TYR A 101 -9.86 5.71 8.00
CA TYR A 101 -10.12 6.37 6.73
C TYR A 101 -9.04 6.02 5.69
N ALA A 102 -7.77 5.99 6.09
CA ALA A 102 -6.68 5.56 5.22
C ALA A 102 -6.92 4.14 4.68
N LEU A 103 -7.35 3.20 5.53
CA LEU A 103 -7.73 1.85 5.09
C LEU A 103 -8.93 1.85 4.16
N GLY A 104 -9.88 2.76 4.38
CA GLY A 104 -11.00 2.97 3.49
C GLY A 104 -10.59 3.37 2.07
N HIS A 105 -9.52 4.15 1.90
CA HIS A 105 -9.01 4.58 0.58
C HIS A 105 -8.53 3.40 -0.27
N PHE A 106 -8.06 2.31 0.35
CA PHE A 106 -7.61 1.11 -0.35
C PHE A 106 -8.71 0.04 -0.39
N SER A 107 -9.18 -0.40 0.78
CA SER A 107 -10.06 -1.58 0.92
C SER A 107 -11.43 -1.49 0.23
N LYS A 108 -11.96 -0.27 0.05
CA LYS A 108 -13.27 -0.07 -0.58
C LYS A 108 -13.25 -0.27 -2.09
N LEU A 109 -12.15 0.12 -2.74
CA LEU A 109 -12.05 0.22 -4.20
C LEU A 109 -11.05 -0.78 -4.80
N ILE A 110 -10.07 -1.24 -4.03
CA ILE A 110 -9.10 -2.25 -4.44
C ILE A 110 -9.56 -3.59 -3.87
N ARG A 111 -10.41 -4.29 -4.63
CA ARG A 111 -10.97 -5.60 -4.24
C ARG A 111 -10.02 -6.75 -4.60
N PRO A 112 -10.16 -7.93 -3.97
CA PRO A 112 -9.39 -9.12 -4.36
C PRO A 112 -9.45 -9.37 -5.87
N GLY A 113 -8.30 -9.64 -6.48
CA GLY A 113 -8.14 -9.77 -7.94
C GLY A 113 -7.80 -8.46 -8.66
N SER A 114 -7.70 -7.33 -7.94
CA SER A 114 -7.13 -6.10 -8.52
C SER A 114 -5.64 -6.29 -8.80
N ILE A 115 -5.17 -5.74 -9.92
CA ILE A 115 -3.78 -5.87 -10.37
C ILE A 115 -3.13 -4.50 -10.27
N ARG A 116 -1.99 -4.40 -9.55
CA ARG A 116 -1.19 -3.17 -9.52
C ARG A 116 -0.63 -2.90 -10.91
N ILE A 117 -0.76 -1.67 -11.39
CA ILE A 117 -0.15 -1.21 -12.64
C ILE A 117 0.97 -0.21 -12.36
N GLU A 118 1.79 0.04 -13.38
CA GLU A 118 2.84 1.04 -13.29
C GLU A 118 2.25 2.45 -13.11
N LEU A 119 2.85 3.23 -12.21
CA LEU A 119 2.56 4.64 -12.01
C LEU A 119 3.87 5.41 -12.04
N THR A 120 4.06 6.21 -13.07
CA THR A 120 5.23 7.09 -13.21
C THR A 120 4.87 8.52 -12.88
N PHE A 121 5.72 9.21 -12.13
CA PHE A 121 5.57 10.63 -11.89
C PHE A 121 6.57 11.42 -12.74
N ASP A 122 6.05 12.27 -13.62
CA ASP A 122 6.87 13.27 -14.32
C ASP A 122 7.11 14.47 -13.39
N ARG A 123 8.19 14.41 -12.62
CA ARG A 123 8.58 15.45 -11.64
C ARG A 123 9.86 16.20 -12.02
N GLY A 124 10.43 15.91 -13.19
CA GLY A 124 11.79 16.34 -13.54
C GLY A 124 12.79 16.02 -12.42
N ASN A 125 13.59 17.02 -12.02
CA ASN A 125 14.56 16.90 -10.91
C ASN A 125 13.99 17.31 -9.54
N THR A 126 12.68 17.53 -9.42
CA THR A 126 12.06 18.00 -8.19
C THR A 126 11.54 16.83 -7.37
N ARG A 127 12.23 16.50 -6.27
CA ARG A 127 11.68 15.61 -5.26
C ARG A 127 10.55 16.34 -4.53
N ASN A 128 9.36 15.75 -4.48
CA ASN A 128 8.21 16.29 -3.76
C ASN A 128 7.56 15.20 -2.90
N ASP A 129 6.72 15.60 -1.95
CA ASP A 129 6.12 14.72 -0.93
C ASP A 129 4.79 14.09 -1.41
N LEU A 130 4.60 13.99 -2.71
CA LEU A 130 3.49 13.27 -3.31
C LEU A 130 3.91 11.81 -3.49
N ASP A 131 3.05 10.87 -3.13
CA ASP A 131 3.23 9.45 -3.41
C ASP A 131 1.94 8.89 -3.99
N GLY A 132 2.02 7.70 -4.59
CA GLY A 132 0.81 7.06 -5.08
C GLY A 132 1.02 5.66 -5.62
N VAL A 133 -0.09 4.99 -5.83
CA VAL A 133 -0.14 3.64 -6.39
C VAL A 133 -1.41 3.50 -7.24
N ALA A 134 -1.30 2.75 -8.35
CA ALA A 134 -2.40 2.55 -9.29
C ALA A 134 -2.71 1.06 -9.49
N PHE A 135 -3.98 0.77 -9.77
CA PHE A 135 -4.52 -0.57 -9.93
C PHE A 135 -5.57 -0.63 -11.05
N ILE A 136 -5.70 -1.80 -11.67
CA ILE A 136 -6.88 -2.19 -12.44
C ILE A 136 -7.69 -3.19 -11.61
N THR A 137 -8.96 -2.91 -11.41
CA THR A 137 -9.88 -3.76 -10.64
C THR A 137 -10.43 -4.92 -11.49
N PRO A 138 -11.02 -5.97 -10.88
CA PRO A 138 -11.62 -7.09 -11.62
C PRO A 138 -12.69 -6.68 -12.63
N ASP A 139 -13.44 -5.63 -12.33
CA ASP A 139 -14.46 -4.99 -13.18
C ASP A 139 -13.87 -3.98 -14.17
N LYS A 140 -12.54 -3.99 -14.36
CA LYS A 140 -11.82 -3.21 -15.38
C LYS A 140 -11.87 -1.70 -15.15
N GLN A 141 -12.08 -1.27 -13.91
CA GLN A 141 -11.92 0.13 -13.53
C GLN A 141 -10.46 0.41 -13.20
N HIS A 142 -10.03 1.64 -13.46
CA HIS A 142 -8.72 2.13 -13.09
C HIS A 142 -8.85 2.90 -11.78
N VAL A 143 -8.01 2.58 -10.82
CA VAL A 143 -8.00 3.19 -9.48
C VAL A 143 -6.60 3.71 -9.19
N ILE A 144 -6.50 4.95 -8.73
CA ILE A 144 -5.25 5.53 -8.21
C ILE A 144 -5.48 6.07 -6.80
N VAL A 145 -4.56 5.75 -5.89
CA VAL A 145 -4.50 6.37 -4.56
C VAL A 145 -3.29 7.28 -4.56
N LEU A 146 -3.50 8.56 -4.22
CA LEU A 146 -2.47 9.59 -4.11
C LEU A 146 -2.39 10.08 -2.66
N GLN A 147 -1.18 10.20 -2.13
CA GLN A 147 -0.92 10.73 -0.79
C GLN A 147 -0.07 11.99 -0.90
N ASN A 148 -0.57 13.11 -0.40
CA ASN A 148 0.23 14.31 -0.20
C ASN A 148 0.68 14.38 1.26
N ARG A 149 1.96 14.10 1.51
CA ARG A 149 2.58 14.18 2.84
C ARG A 149 3.09 15.58 3.17
N ASN A 150 3.07 16.51 2.21
CA ASN A 150 3.50 17.87 2.45
C ASN A 150 2.59 18.55 3.48
N MET A 151 3.18 19.34 4.36
CA MET A 151 2.45 19.96 5.46
C MET A 151 1.61 21.17 5.05
N THR A 152 1.96 21.84 3.94
CA THR A 152 1.36 23.13 3.56
C THR A 152 1.10 23.28 2.05
N ALA A 153 1.85 22.57 1.21
CA ALA A 153 1.74 22.71 -0.24
C ALA A 153 0.64 21.81 -0.81
N THR A 154 -0.20 22.41 -1.64
CA THR A 154 -1.14 21.71 -2.53
C THR A 154 -0.40 21.32 -3.81
N TYR A 155 -0.58 20.08 -4.27
CA TYR A 155 -0.02 19.62 -5.54
C TYR A 155 -1.10 19.58 -6.62
N GLN A 156 -0.93 20.34 -7.70
CA GLN A 156 -1.80 20.25 -8.88
C GLN A 156 -1.31 19.09 -9.75
N VAL A 157 -2.16 18.08 -9.96
CA VAL A 157 -1.73 16.84 -10.63
C VAL A 157 -2.36 16.62 -12.01
N SER A 158 -1.46 16.23 -12.90
CA SER A 158 -1.55 15.79 -14.29
C SER A 158 -1.84 14.30 -14.55
N ILE A 159 -3.02 13.72 -14.31
CA ILE A 159 -3.16 12.25 -14.50
C ILE A 159 -3.47 11.92 -15.96
N ARG A 160 -2.56 11.17 -16.58
CA ARG A 160 -2.70 10.59 -17.92
C ARG A 160 -2.73 9.09 -17.82
N ASP A 161 -3.69 8.50 -18.50
CA ASP A 161 -3.86 7.07 -18.60
C ASP A 161 -3.52 6.65 -20.03
N ALA A 162 -2.51 5.80 -20.20
CA ALA A 162 -2.08 5.34 -21.52
C ALA A 162 -3.17 4.57 -22.27
N ASP A 163 -4.16 4.06 -21.55
CA ASP A 163 -5.31 3.35 -22.09
C ASP A 163 -6.46 4.28 -22.51
N ILE A 164 -6.36 5.59 -22.25
CA ILE A 164 -7.41 6.58 -22.55
C ILE A 164 -6.81 7.74 -23.33
N ASP A 165 -6.97 7.69 -24.65
CA ASP A 165 -6.38 8.68 -25.55
C ASP A 165 -6.92 10.10 -25.33
N GLY A 166 -5.98 11.04 -25.18
CA GLY A 166 -6.26 12.49 -25.17
C GLY A 166 -7.07 13.01 -23.97
N LYS A 167 -7.35 12.18 -22.95
CA LYS A 167 -8.00 12.63 -21.72
C LYS A 167 -7.00 12.75 -20.58
N GLU A 168 -7.14 13.85 -19.85
CA GLU A 168 -6.31 14.15 -18.70
C GLU A 168 -7.22 14.49 -17.53
N ILE A 169 -6.98 13.86 -16.39
CA ILE A 169 -7.72 14.13 -15.15
C ILE A 169 -6.86 15.10 -14.34
N ARG A 170 -7.41 16.30 -14.11
CA ARG A 170 -6.78 17.36 -13.34
C ARG A 170 -7.46 17.52 -12.01
N LEU A 171 -6.66 17.59 -10.95
CA LEU A 171 -7.13 17.86 -9.60
C LEU A 171 -6.01 18.44 -8.74
N ASP A 172 -6.43 19.13 -7.70
CA ASP A 172 -5.56 19.65 -6.66
C ASP A 172 -5.56 18.67 -5.48
N ILE A 173 -4.39 18.25 -5.04
CA ILE A 173 -4.19 17.37 -3.88
C ILE A 173 -3.72 18.24 -2.71
N GLU A 174 -4.65 18.54 -1.80
CA GLU A 174 -4.40 19.38 -0.63
C GLU A 174 -3.30 18.80 0.29
N PRO A 175 -2.60 19.63 1.08
CA PRO A 175 -1.60 19.14 2.03
C PRO A 175 -2.21 18.17 3.04
N ARG A 176 -1.42 17.18 3.47
CA ARG A 176 -1.80 16.15 4.45
C ARG A 176 -3.07 15.38 4.08
N SER A 177 -3.23 15.06 2.80
CA SER A 177 -4.43 14.39 2.29
C SER A 177 -4.14 13.07 1.58
N LEU A 178 -5.18 12.25 1.51
CA LEU A 178 -5.27 11.08 0.65
C LEU A 178 -6.43 11.32 -0.34
N ALA A 179 -6.18 11.06 -1.61
CA ALA A 179 -7.18 11.12 -2.67
C ALA A 179 -7.22 9.77 -3.39
N THR A 180 -8.42 9.19 -3.53
CA THR A 180 -8.62 8.02 -4.37
C THR A 180 -9.50 8.40 -5.54
N LEU A 181 -9.04 8.16 -6.75
CA LEU A 181 -9.81 8.35 -7.98
C LEU A 181 -10.10 7.00 -8.59
N ILE A 182 -11.28 6.90 -9.20
CA ILE A 182 -11.71 5.72 -9.94
C ILE A 182 -12.38 6.18 -11.25
N TRP A 183 -12.04 5.52 -12.35
CA TRP A 183 -12.65 5.78 -13.65
C TRP A 183 -12.72 4.51 -14.50
N ASN A 184 -13.60 4.54 -15.50
CA ASN A 184 -13.73 3.46 -16.48
C ASN A 184 -12.95 3.81 -17.75
N LYS A 185 -12.52 2.78 -18.47
CA LYS A 185 -12.06 2.95 -19.86
C LYS A 185 -13.21 3.52 -20.68
N VAL A 186 -12.92 4.55 -21.48
CA VAL A 186 -13.91 5.09 -22.43
C VAL A 186 -13.99 4.05 -23.55
N ALA A 187 -15.19 3.52 -23.79
CA ALA A 187 -15.46 2.58 -24.88
C ALA A 187 -15.18 3.20 -26.26
#